data_AF-A0A9E0E134-F1
#
_entry.id   AF-A0A9E0E134-F1
#
_cell.length_a   1.000
_cell.length_b   1.000
_cell.length_c   1.000
_cell.angle_alpha   90.00
_cell.angle_beta   90.00
_cell.angle_gamma   90.00
#
_symmetry.space_group_name_H-M   'P 1'
#
loop_
_entity.id
_entity.type
_entity.pdbx_description
1 polymer ?
#
loop_
_entity_poly.entity_id
_entity_poly.type
_entity_poly.pdbx_seq_one_letter_code
_entity_poly.pdbx_strand_id
1 'polypeptide(L)'
;MKLVKLKSPAFIGGAIRYPSEGPFFLTDPEAHHLVDNDKAEFEGEEDELNSLKVAELKDLAAEEGIDLGEAKVKAEIIAAIRFARAAQTEE
;
A
#
# COMPACT_ATOMS: atom_id res chain seq x y z
N MET A 1 1.67 -7.97 11.49
CA MET A 1 2.29 -8.92 10.53
C MET A 1 1.73 -8.60 9.17
N LYS A 2 2.56 -8.58 8.13
CA LYS A 2 2.20 -8.19 6.77
C LYS A 2 2.54 -9.30 5.81
N LEU A 3 1.67 -9.51 4.83
CA LEU A 3 1.94 -10.40 3.72
C LEU A 3 2.75 -9.63 2.69
N VAL A 4 3.88 -10.17 2.25
CA VAL A 4 4.69 -9.57 1.20
C VAL A 4 4.99 -10.58 0.11
N LYS A 5 4.99 -10.10 -1.13
CA LYS A 5 5.44 -10.83 -2.29
C LYS A 5 6.86 -10.39 -2.61
N LEU A 6 7.79 -11.34 -2.62
CA LEU A 6 9.17 -11.03 -2.98
C LEU A 6 9.26 -10.72 -4.48
N LYS A 7 10.08 -9.73 -4.83
CA LYS A 7 10.53 -9.44 -6.20
C LYS A 7 11.88 -10.07 -6.49
N SER A 8 12.71 -10.20 -5.46
CA SER A 8 14.08 -10.71 -5.52
C SER A 8 14.40 -11.61 -4.32
N PRO A 9 15.45 -12.45 -4.38
CA PRO A 9 15.87 -13.26 -3.25
C PRO A 9 16.17 -12.40 -2.02
N ALA A 10 15.57 -12.75 -0.88
CA ALA A 10 15.65 -12.00 0.37
C ALA A 10 15.99 -12.92 1.54
N PHE A 11 16.69 -12.40 2.55
CA PHE A 11 16.99 -13.15 3.77
C PHE A 11 15.85 -12.94 4.76
N ILE A 12 15.12 -14.02 5.07
CA ILE A 12 13.93 -14.01 5.91
C ILE A 12 14.08 -15.11 6.95
N GLY A 13 13.97 -14.76 8.24
CA GLY A 13 13.96 -15.75 9.32
C GLY A 13 15.19 -16.68 9.35
N GLY A 14 16.35 -16.21 8.89
CA GLY A 14 17.58 -17.00 8.89
C GLY A 14 17.85 -17.80 7.59
N ALA A 15 16.98 -17.72 6.59
CA ALA A 15 17.15 -18.42 5.31
C ALA A 15 16.95 -17.48 4.12
N ILE A 16 17.59 -17.80 2.99
CA ILE A 16 17.32 -17.11 1.72
C ILE A 16 16.01 -17.67 1.16
N ARG A 17 15.06 -16.77 0.93
CA ARG A 17 13.76 -17.04 0.31
C ARG A 17 13.69 -16.45 -1.08
N TYR A 18 12.97 -17.13 -1.96
CA TYR A 18 12.84 -16.79 -3.36
C TYR A 18 11.42 -16.33 -3.70
N PRO A 19 11.27 -15.43 -4.69
CA PRO A 19 9.96 -14.98 -5.15
C PRO A 19 9.07 -16.10 -5.71
N SER A 20 9.66 -17.21 -6.15
CA SER A 20 8.94 -18.39 -6.64
C SER A 20 8.28 -19.22 -5.53
N GLU A 21 8.65 -19.03 -4.26
CA GLU A 21 8.04 -19.74 -3.13
C GLU A 21 6.65 -19.18 -2.77
N GLY A 22 6.32 -17.99 -3.27
CA GLY A 22 5.04 -17.31 -3.04
C GLY A 22 5.13 -16.20 -2.00
N PRO A 23 3.98 -15.70 -1.50
CA PRO A 23 3.94 -14.68 -0.45
C PRO A 23 4.46 -15.18 0.89
N PHE A 24 5.07 -14.27 1.64
CA PHE A 24 5.61 -14.50 2.97
C PHE A 24 4.91 -13.65 4.01
N PHE A 25 4.50 -14.27 5.12
CA PHE A 25 4.01 -13.56 6.30
C PHE A 25 5.19 -13.10 7.14
N LEU A 26 5.47 -11.80 7.10
CA LEU A 26 6.56 -11.18 7.82
C LEU A 26 6.07 -10.27 8.94
N THR A 27 6.95 -9.96 9.86
CA THR A 27 6.69 -8.89 10.83
C THR A 27 6.71 -7.54 10.11
N ASP A 28 5.92 -6.57 10.57
CA ASP A 28 5.86 -5.22 9.99
C ASP A 28 7.25 -4.60 9.74
N PRO A 29 8.21 -4.59 10.70
CA PRO A 29 9.53 -4.02 10.44
C PRO A 29 10.32 -4.77 9.36
N GLU A 30 10.21 -6.10 9.29
CA GLU A 30 10.90 -6.90 8.28
C GLU A 30 10.28 -6.72 6.89
N ALA A 31 8.94 -6.66 6.83
CA ALA A 31 8.19 -6.38 5.62
C ALA A 31 8.52 -4.99 5.06
N HIS A 32 8.44 -3.94 5.90
CA HIS A 32 8.80 -2.58 5.52
C HIS A 32 10.25 -2.49 5.05
N HIS A 33 11.20 -3.15 5.72
CA HIS A 33 12.60 -3.14 5.30
C HIS A 33 12.78 -3.75 3.91
N LEU A 34 12.08 -4.85 3.58
CA LEU A 34 12.17 -5.46 2.26
C LEU A 34 11.49 -4.61 1.17
N VAL A 35 10.37 -3.96 1.49
CA VAL A 35 9.67 -3.07 0.56
C VAL A 35 10.46 -1.80 0.30
N ASP A 36 11.04 -1.18 1.34
CA ASP A 36 11.89 0.01 1.24
C ASP A 36 13.16 -0.24 0.39
N ASN A 37 13.70 -1.46 0.45
CA ASN A 37 14.83 -1.89 -0.37
C ASN A 37 14.41 -2.39 -1.78
N ASP A 38 13.16 -2.20 -2.19
CA ASP A 38 12.55 -2.71 -3.45
C ASP A 38 12.74 -4.24 -3.66
N LYS A 39 12.95 -4.99 -2.59
CA LYS A 39 13.11 -6.47 -2.62
C LYS A 39 11.77 -7.19 -2.55
N ALA A 40 10.74 -6.53 -2.05
CA ALA A 40 9.40 -7.06 -1.89
C ALA A 40 8.34 -5.98 -2.18
N GLU A 41 7.11 -6.41 -2.33
CA GLU A 41 5.91 -5.57 -2.34
C GLU A 41 4.91 -6.16 -1.34
N PHE A 42 4.10 -5.32 -0.70
CA PHE A 42 3.04 -5.82 0.17
C PHE A 42 1.99 -6.57 -0.66
N GLU A 43 1.79 -7.86 -0.38
CA GLU A 43 0.80 -8.66 -1.08
C GLU A 43 -0.56 -8.43 -0.42
N GLY A 44 -1.56 -8.01 -1.21
CA GLY A 44 -2.86 -7.57 -0.69
C GLY A 44 -2.94 -6.09 -0.34
N GLU A 45 -1.82 -5.35 -0.37
CA GLU A 45 -1.85 -3.90 -0.60
C GLU A 45 -1.74 -3.63 -2.11
N GLU A 46 -2.59 -4.29 -2.90
CA GLU A 46 -3.19 -3.53 -3.99
C GLU A 46 -3.93 -2.41 -3.28
N ASP A 47 -3.29 -1.24 -3.20
CA ASP A 47 -3.90 0.02 -2.81
C ASP A 47 -5.40 -0.08 -3.05
N GLU A 48 -6.20 -0.25 -1.98
CA GLU A 48 -7.65 -0.43 -2.17
C GLU A 48 -8.18 0.69 -3.07
N LEU A 49 -7.57 1.87 -2.92
CA LEU A 49 -7.75 3.05 -3.76
C LEU A 49 -7.39 2.85 -5.25
N ASN A 50 -6.29 2.14 -5.58
CA ASN A 50 -5.97 1.77 -6.97
C ASN A 50 -6.88 0.70 -7.54
N SER A 51 -7.45 -0.18 -6.70
CA SER A 51 -8.44 -1.15 -7.14
C SER A 51 -9.82 -0.52 -7.37
N LEU A 52 -10.13 0.57 -6.66
CA LEU A 52 -11.38 1.32 -6.81
C LEU A 52 -11.45 2.12 -8.12
N LYS A 53 -12.67 2.33 -8.63
CA LYS A 53 -12.90 3.22 -9.77
C LYS A 53 -12.87 4.67 -9.32
N VAL A 54 -12.64 5.60 -10.26
CA VAL A 54 -12.69 7.05 -10.00
C VAL A 54 -13.99 7.48 -9.31
N ALA A 55 -15.12 6.86 -9.67
CA ALA A 55 -16.40 7.13 -9.02
C ALA A 55 -16.41 6.71 -7.55
N GLU A 56 -15.92 5.50 -7.24
CA GLU A 56 -15.90 5.00 -5.86
C GLU A 56 -14.87 5.70 -4.98
N LEU A 57 -13.74 6.13 -5.57
CA LEU A 57 -12.78 7.00 -4.89
C LEU A 57 -13.40 8.34 -4.48
N LYS A 58 -14.25 8.93 -5.34
CA LYS A 58 -14.95 10.18 -5.02
C LYS A 58 -16.02 9.97 -3.94
N ASP A 59 -16.72 8.86 -4.00
CA ASP A 59 -17.72 8.49 -2.98
C ASP A 59 -17.04 8.28 -1.61
N LEU A 60 -15.93 7.53 -1.60
CA LEU A 60 -15.10 7.32 -0.41
C LEU A 60 -14.59 8.63 0.18
N ALA A 61 -14.07 9.53 -0.67
CA ALA A 61 -13.62 10.84 -0.22
C ALA A 61 -14.77 11.68 0.37
N ALA A 62 -15.97 11.62 -0.21
CA ALA A 62 -17.13 12.32 0.32
C ALA A 62 -17.62 11.72 1.66
N GLU A 63 -17.60 10.38 1.79
CA GLU A 63 -17.93 9.68 3.03
C GLU A 63 -16.96 10.02 4.16
N GLU A 64 -15.66 10.09 3.86
CA GLU A 64 -14.61 10.47 4.81
C GLU A 64 -14.50 11.99 5.02
N GLY A 65 -15.28 12.80 4.29
CA GLY A 65 -15.23 14.26 4.37
C GLY A 65 -13.94 14.87 3.83
N ILE A 66 -13.24 14.15 2.95
CA ILE A 66 -11.98 14.55 2.32
C ILE A 66 -12.26 15.48 1.14
N ASP A 67 -11.66 16.67 1.19
CA ASP A 67 -11.69 17.59 0.05
C ASP A 67 -10.73 17.11 -1.04
N LEU A 68 -11.28 16.77 -2.21
CA LEU A 68 -10.49 16.34 -3.36
C LEU A 68 -9.87 17.52 -4.14
N GLY A 69 -10.20 18.77 -3.80
CA GLY A 69 -9.72 19.97 -4.45
C GLY A 69 -9.86 19.94 -5.98
N GLU A 70 -8.75 20.14 -6.68
CA GLU A 70 -8.67 20.15 -8.14
C GLU A 70 -8.40 18.77 -8.77
N ALA A 71 -8.37 17.68 -7.98
CA ALA A 71 -8.04 16.35 -8.46
C ALA A 71 -9.04 15.87 -9.52
N LYS A 72 -8.56 15.73 -10.77
CA LYS A 72 -9.39 15.29 -11.90
C LYS A 72 -9.06 13.89 -12.38
N VAL A 73 -7.82 13.45 -12.17
CA VAL A 73 -7.36 12.11 -12.57
C VAL A 73 -7.33 11.16 -11.38
N LYS A 74 -7.48 9.86 -11.65
CA LYS A 74 -7.52 8.80 -10.63
C LYS A 74 -6.34 8.91 -9.66
N ALA A 75 -5.12 9.05 -10.18
CA ALA A 75 -3.91 9.14 -9.37
C ALA A 75 -3.92 10.34 -8.41
N GLU A 76 -4.44 11.51 -8.84
CA GLU A 76 -4.56 12.68 -7.99
C GLU A 76 -5.60 12.49 -6.89
N ILE A 77 -6.72 11.84 -7.20
CA ILE A 77 -7.77 11.55 -6.21
C ILE A 77 -7.23 10.59 -5.15
N ILE A 78 -6.51 9.54 -5.55
CA ILE A 78 -5.85 8.61 -4.63
C ILE A 78 -4.85 9.37 -3.74
N ALA A 79 -4.03 10.24 -4.33
CA ALA A 79 -3.06 11.03 -3.59
C ALA A 79 -3.72 11.98 -2.57
N ALA A 80 -4.83 12.65 -2.95
CA ALA A 80 -5.59 13.51 -2.06
C ALA A 80 -6.19 12.74 -0.87
N ILE A 81 -6.78 11.57 -1.12
CA ILE A 81 -7.33 10.69 -0.08
C ILE A 81 -6.24 10.23 0.88
N ARG A 82 -5.08 9.78 0.35
CA ARG A 82 -3.94 9.39 1.19
C ARG A 82 -3.42 10.54 2.03
N PHE A 83 -3.28 11.72 1.43
CA PHE A 83 -2.80 12.91 2.12
C PHE A 83 -3.73 13.29 3.28
N ALA A 84 -5.04 13.28 3.04
CA ALA A 84 -6.02 13.58 4.08
C ALA A 84 -6.04 12.52 5.20
N ARG A 85 -5.98 11.22 4.86
CA ARG A 85 -5.90 10.14 5.86
C ARG A 85 -4.62 10.22 6.71
N ALA A 86 -3.48 10.55 6.10
CA ALA A 86 -2.25 10.78 6.82
C ALA A 86 -2.37 11.97 7.78
N ALA A 87 -2.98 13.08 7.34
CA ALA A 87 -3.23 14.25 8.18
C ALA A 87 -4.22 13.98 9.33
N GLN A 88 -5.20 13.09 9.14
CA GLN A 88 -6.15 12.69 10.19
C GLN A 88 -5.56 11.74 11.23
N THR A 89 -4.39 11.12 10.97
CA THR A 89 -3.76 10.18 11.91
C THR A 89 -2.87 10.88 12.95
N GLU A 90 -2.63 12.19 12.83
CA GLU A 90 -1.81 12.99 13.75
C GLU A 90 -2.59 13.73 14.86
N GLU A 91 -3.86 13.40 15.12
CA GLU A 91 -4.67 14.02 16.21
C GLU A 91 -5.02 13.05 17.37
#